data_AF-A0A1B6JWX6-F1
#
_entry.id   AF-A0A1B6JWX6-F1
#
_cell.length_a   1.000
_cell.length_b   1.000
_cell.length_c   1.000
_cell.angle_alpha   90.00
_cell.angle_beta   90.00
_cell.angle_gamma   90.00
#
_symmetry.space_group_name_H-M   'P 1'
#
loop_
_entity.id
_entity.type
_entity.pdbx_description
1 polymer ?
#
loop_
_entity_poly.entity_id
_entity_poly.type
_entity_poly.pdbx_seq_one_letter_code
_entity_poly.pdbx_strand_id
1 'polypeptide(L)'
;VQMTFSNLRRDLNLTLPDLEIKNTTRHLGIIIDDKLSWKPQIDQLCKKLSAGNYVIRRIKQISGTDTAKVAYFALFESHLRYGIATWGGTSKTNLERVLINQKRAI
;
A
#
# COMPACT_ATOMS: atom_id res chain seq x y z
N VAL A 1 -16.43 -3.97 12.01
CA VAL A 1 -16.31 -3.46 10.63
C VAL A 1 -16.30 -4.67 9.69
N GLN A 2 -17.38 -4.88 8.95
CA GLN A 2 -17.56 -6.05 8.09
C GLN A 2 -17.53 -5.60 6.62
N MET A 3 -16.70 -6.27 5.79
CA MET A 3 -16.65 -6.06 4.34
C MET A 3 -17.32 -7.25 3.67
N THR A 4 -18.28 -7.00 2.78
CA THR A 4 -18.95 -8.04 2.01
C THR A 4 -18.34 -8.11 0.60
N PHE A 5 -17.79 -9.27 0.24
CA PHE A 5 -17.30 -9.57 -1.11
C PHE A 5 -18.30 -10.47 -1.81
N SER A 6 -19.04 -9.98 -2.80
CA SER A 6 -20.05 -10.77 -3.52
C SER A 6 -19.88 -10.67 -5.04
N ASN A 7 -19.79 -11.83 -5.71
CA ASN A 7 -19.75 -11.95 -7.18
C ASN A 7 -21.15 -11.88 -7.85
N LEU A 8 -22.20 -11.65 -7.08
CA LEU A 8 -23.55 -11.49 -7.60
C LEU A 8 -23.80 -10.02 -7.94
N ARG A 9 -23.93 -9.74 -9.24
CA ARG A 9 -24.69 -8.58 -9.73
C ARG A 9 -26.09 -8.66 -9.14
N ARG A 10 -26.31 -7.96 -8.04
CA ARG A 10 -27.62 -7.52 -7.58
C ARG A 10 -27.38 -6.48 -6.50
N ASP A 11 -27.89 -5.28 -6.76
CA ASP A 11 -28.18 -4.25 -5.77
C ASP A 11 -29.18 -4.83 -4.76
N LEU A 12 -28.73 -5.72 -3.88
CA LEU A 12 -29.49 -6.04 -2.69
C LEU A 12 -29.13 -4.97 -1.67
N ASN A 13 -30.03 -3.99 -1.56
CA ASN A 13 -30.20 -3.18 -0.36
C ASN A 13 -30.57 -4.12 0.81
N LEU A 14 -29.63 -4.97 1.24
CA LEU A 14 -29.75 -5.72 2.48
C LEU A 14 -29.26 -4.79 3.60
N THR A 15 -29.97 -3.67 3.78
CA THR A 15 -29.76 -2.79 4.93
C THR A 15 -30.30 -3.52 6.15
N LEU A 16 -29.44 -4.33 6.78
CA LEU A 16 -29.65 -4.69 8.17
C LEU A 16 -29.64 -3.38 8.98
N PRO A 17 -30.62 -3.15 9.88
CA PRO A 17 -30.63 -1.94 10.69
C PRO A 17 -29.31 -1.91 11.48
N ASP A 18 -28.61 -0.78 11.42
CA ASP A 18 -27.34 -0.49 12.12
C ASP A 18 -26.03 -1.00 11.49
N LEU A 19 -26.02 -1.40 10.21
CA LEU A 19 -24.78 -1.76 9.49
C LEU A 19 -24.39 -0.70 8.44
N GLU A 20 -23.38 0.12 8.76
CA GLU A 20 -22.73 1.00 7.78
C GLU A 20 -21.89 0.20 6.78
N ILE A 21 -22.33 0.17 5.52
CA ILE A 21 -21.54 -0.36 4.40
C ILE A 21 -20.42 0.64 4.09
N LYS A 22 -19.17 0.25 4.34
CA LYS A 22 -17.98 1.04 3.96
C LYS A 22 -17.27 0.38 2.78
N ASN A 23 -17.10 1.14 1.71
CA ASN A 23 -16.41 0.67 0.50
C ASN A 23 -14.91 0.45 0.72
N THR A 24 -14.33 1.10 1.74
CA THR A 24 -12.94 0.87 2.15
C THR A 24 -12.87 0.68 3.66
N THR A 25 -12.06 -0.27 4.09
CA THR A 25 -11.74 -0.47 5.51
C THR A 25 -10.24 -0.49 5.72
N ARG A 26 -9.79 -0.02 6.87
CA ARG A 26 -8.40 -0.19 7.31
C ARG A 26 -8.36 -1.29 8.36
N HIS A 27 -7.63 -2.35 8.06
CA HIS A 27 -7.40 -3.45 8.99
C HIS A 27 -5.90 -3.72 9.11
N LEU A 28 -5.38 -3.70 10.34
CA LEU A 28 -3.95 -3.89 10.62
C LEU A 28 -3.06 -3.00 9.73
N GLY A 29 -3.43 -1.73 9.58
CA GLY A 29 -2.67 -0.77 8.74
C GLY A 29 -2.80 -0.96 7.22
N ILE A 30 -3.44 -2.03 6.73
CA ILE A 30 -3.71 -2.30 5.31
C ILE A 30 -5.11 -1.78 4.96
N ILE A 31 -5.23 -1.06 3.84
CA ILE A 31 -6.52 -0.63 3.30
C ILE A 31 -7.05 -1.72 2.37
N ILE A 32 -8.24 -2.23 2.67
CA ILE A 32 -8.96 -3.19 1.85
C ILE A 32 -10.14 -2.47 1.22
N ASP A 33 -10.29 -2.62 -0.09
CA ASP A 33 -11.33 -2.03 -0.92
C ASP A 33 -12.39 -3.10 -1.27
N ASP A 34 -13.64 -2.69 -1.46
CA ASP A 34 -14.78 -3.57 -1.78
C ASP A 34 -14.52 -4.48 -3.00
N LYS A 35 -13.81 -3.94 -3.99
CA LYS A 35 -13.43 -4.61 -5.24
C LYS A 35 -12.08 -5.31 -5.17
N LEU A 36 -11.44 -5.34 -3.99
CA LEU A 36 -10.07 -5.84 -3.81
C LEU A 36 -9.10 -5.25 -4.86
N SER A 37 -9.33 -4.00 -5.25
CA SER A 37 -8.54 -3.33 -6.29
C SER A 37 -7.15 -2.94 -5.78
N TRP A 38 -6.99 -2.88 -4.45
CA TRP A 38 -5.80 -2.43 -3.72
C TRP A 38 -5.30 -1.03 -4.08
N LYS A 39 -6.03 -0.26 -4.90
CA LYS A 39 -5.62 1.09 -5.31
C LYS A 39 -5.37 2.03 -4.12
N PRO A 40 -6.27 2.14 -3.13
CA PRO A 40 -6.05 3.04 -1.99
C PRO A 40 -4.82 2.62 -1.16
N GLN A 41 -4.61 1.31 -1.00
CA GLN A 41 -3.44 0.76 -0.31
C GLN A 41 -2.13 1.10 -1.04
N ILE A 42 -2.10 0.92 -2.36
CA ILE A 42 -0.93 1.19 -3.19
C ILE A 42 -0.64 2.69 -3.27
N ASP A 43 -1.67 3.54 -3.30
CA ASP A 43 -1.52 5.00 -3.23
C ASP A 43 -0.88 5.43 -1.90
N GLN A 44 -1.35 4.88 -0.78
CA GLN A 44 -0.75 5.15 0.53
C GLN A 44 0.69 4.64 0.61
N LEU A 45 0.96 3.44 0.08
CA LEU A 45 2.30 2.86 0.03
C LEU A 45 3.24 3.74 -0.81
N CYS A 46 2.85 4.10 -2.03
CA CYS A 46 3.66 4.95 -2.91
C CYS A 46 4.00 6.31 -2.29
N LYS A 47 3.08 6.92 -1.52
CA LYS A 47 3.35 8.15 -0.77
C LYS A 47 4.46 7.94 0.27
N LYS A 48 4.40 6.85 1.05
CA LYS A 48 5.43 6.50 2.03
C LYS A 48 6.77 6.21 1.37
N LEU A 49 6.78 5.44 0.28
CA LEU A 49 7.98 5.12 -0.48
C LEU A 49 8.63 6.37 -1.10
N SER A 50 7.83 7.32 -1.58
CA SER A 50 8.33 8.61 -2.11
C SER A 50 9.01 9.45 -1.02
N ALA A 51 8.43 9.50 0.18
CA ALA A 51 9.05 10.16 1.32
C ALA A 51 10.35 9.45 1.76
N GLY A 52 10.34 8.11 1.80
CA GLY A 52 11.53 7.29 2.05
C GLY A 52 12.65 7.58 1.05
N ASN A 53 12.33 7.65 -0.25
CA ASN A 53 13.29 8.00 -1.30
C ASN A 53 13.97 9.35 -1.07
N TYR A 54 13.18 10.35 -0.66
CA TYR A 54 13.75 11.66 -0.33
C TYR A 54 14.73 11.56 0.84
N VAL A 55 14.35 10.88 1.93
CA VAL A 55 15.20 10.72 3.11
C VAL A 55 16.49 9.95 2.77
N ILE A 56 16.39 8.85 2.03
CA ILE A 56 17.54 8.04 1.59
C ILE A 56 18.49 8.87 0.74
N ARG A 57 17.96 9.67 -0.20
CA ARG A 57 18.78 10.57 -1.04
C ARG A 57 19.52 11.60 -0.20
N ARG A 58 18.87 12.17 0.83
CA ARG A 58 19.49 13.13 1.75
C ARG A 58 20.57 12.48 2.60
N ILE A 59 20.31 11.31 3.17
CA ILE A 59 21.30 10.56 3.96
C ILE A 59 22.51 10.18 3.10
N LYS A 60 22.29 9.73 1.86
CA LYS A 60 23.37 9.43 0.92
C LYS A 60 24.27 10.64 0.65
N GLN A 61 23.70 11.84 0.59
CA GLN A 61 24.45 13.09 0.40
C GLN A 61 25.26 13.50 1.63
N ILE A 62 24.80 13.17 2.84
CA ILE A 62 25.40 13.67 4.10
C ILE A 62 26.37 12.64 4.72
N SER A 63 26.00 11.36 4.70
CA SER A 63 26.63 10.30 5.51
C SER A 63 27.15 9.12 4.69
N GLY A 64 27.12 9.21 3.35
CA GLY A 64 27.62 8.16 2.46
C GLY A 64 26.65 6.99 2.23
N THR A 65 27.12 6.02 1.44
CA THR A 65 26.29 4.93 0.90
C THR A 65 25.85 3.91 1.93
N ASP A 66 26.67 3.60 2.93
CA ASP A 66 26.36 2.53 3.88
C ASP A 66 25.25 2.95 4.84
N THR A 67 25.29 4.19 5.33
CA THR A 67 24.20 4.79 6.12
C THR A 67 22.91 4.88 5.29
N ALA A 68 23.01 5.20 4.00
CA ALA A 68 21.86 5.26 3.11
C ALA A 68 21.22 3.87 2.87
N LYS A 69 22.02 2.79 2.82
CA LYS A 69 21.50 1.41 2.76
C LYS A 69 20.72 1.03 4.01
N VAL A 70 21.22 1.39 5.19
CA VAL A 70 20.49 1.18 6.46
C VAL A 70 19.15 1.92 6.43
N ALA A 71 19.15 3.17 5.98
CA ALA A 71 17.93 3.95 5.81
C ALA A 71 16.96 3.33 4.78
N TYR A 72 17.47 2.75 3.68
CA TYR A 72 16.67 2.02 2.70
C TYR A 72 15.96 0.83 3.33
N PHE A 73 16.67 -0.03 4.06
CA PHE A 73 16.07 -1.17 4.71
C PHE A 73 15.05 -0.76 5.78
N ALA A 74 15.36 0.27 6.57
CA ALA A 74 14.50 0.74 7.65
C ALA A 74 13.23 1.46 7.17
N LEU A 75 13.31 2.31 6.15
CA LEU A 75 12.22 3.21 5.72
C LEU A 75 11.52 2.76 4.44
N PHE A 76 12.21 2.04 3.55
CA PHE A 76 11.66 1.61 2.27
C PHE A 76 11.26 0.15 2.31
N GLU A 77 12.21 -0.76 2.59
CA GLU A 77 11.97 -2.20 2.54
C GLU A 77 10.94 -2.66 3.58
N SER A 78 11.00 -2.12 4.79
CA SER A 78 10.04 -2.42 5.86
C SER A 78 8.58 -2.16 5.44
N HIS A 79 8.32 -1.01 4.79
CA HIS A 79 7.01 -0.64 4.28
C HIS A 79 6.62 -1.44 3.03
N LEU A 80 7.59 -1.78 2.17
CA LEU A 80 7.35 -2.59 0.98
C LEU A 80 7.03 -4.05 1.31
N ARG A 81 7.65 -4.63 2.34
CA ARG A 81 7.40 -6.02 2.74
C ARG A 81 6.13 -6.16 3.57
N TYR A 82 5.73 -5.10 4.26
CA TYR A 82 4.53 -5.13 5.10
C TYR A 82 3.25 -5.36 4.26
N GLY A 83 2.56 -6.46 4.55
CA GLY A 83 1.30 -6.81 3.87
C GLY A 83 1.47 -7.28 2.43
N ILE A 84 2.69 -7.58 1.96
CA ILE A 84 2.94 -8.01 0.58
C ILE A 84 2.18 -9.28 0.20
N ALA A 85 1.97 -10.21 1.15
CA ALA A 85 1.15 -11.40 0.95
C ALA A 85 -0.32 -11.06 0.61
N THR A 86 -0.78 -9.88 1.00
CA THR A 86 -2.16 -9.42 0.82
C THR A 86 -2.30 -8.60 -0.46
N TRP A 87 -1.50 -7.54 -0.64
CA TRP A 87 -1.63 -6.64 -1.80
C TRP A 87 -0.72 -6.99 -2.97
N GLY A 88 0.24 -7.92 -2.81
CA GLY A 88 1.20 -8.30 -3.85
C GLY A 88 0.57 -8.95 -5.08
N GLY A 89 -0.65 -9.49 -4.96
CA GLY A 89 -1.46 -10.01 -6.07
C GLY A 89 -2.30 -8.95 -6.81
N THR A 90 -2.03 -7.66 -6.61
CA THR A 90 -2.76 -6.56 -7.28
C THR A 90 -2.51 -6.52 -8.81
N SER A 91 -3.28 -5.68 -9.52
CA SER A 91 -3.09 -5.42 -10.95
C SER A 91 -1.66 -5.03 -11.33
N LYS A 92 -1.25 -5.38 -12.56
CA LYS A 92 0.07 -5.06 -13.12
C LYS A 92 0.40 -3.57 -13.04
N THR A 93 -0.57 -2.70 -13.31
CA THR A 93 -0.41 -1.24 -13.23
C THR A 93 -0.06 -0.78 -11.81
N ASN A 94 -0.67 -1.37 -10.79
CA ASN A 94 -0.36 -1.04 -9.39
C ASN A 94 1.04 -1.52 -9.00
N LEU A 95 1.42 -2.73 -9.41
CA LEU A 95 2.78 -3.25 -9.19
C LEU A 95 3.84 -2.40 -9.89
N GLU A 96 3.58 -1.97 -11.12
CA GLU A 96 4.48 -1.10 -11.88
C GLU A 96 4.76 0.23 -11.16
N ARG A 97 3.73 0.84 -10.56
CA ARG A 97 3.91 2.07 -9.75
C ARG A 97 4.85 1.85 -8.57
N VAL A 98 4.74 0.71 -7.88
CA VAL A 98 5.62 0.35 -6.76
C VAL A 98 7.05 0.09 -7.26
N LEU A 99 7.20 -0.64 -8.38
CA LEU A 99 8.50 -0.94 -8.99
C LEU A 99 9.22 0.32 -9.45
N ILE A 100 8.52 1.30 -10.03
CA ILE A 100 9.11 2.60 -10.40
C ILE A 100 9.64 3.33 -9.16
N ASN A 101 8.90 3.31 -8.06
CA ASN A 101 9.36 3.92 -6.80
C ASN A 101 10.58 3.19 -6.23
N GLN A 102 10.63 1.86 -6.33
CA GLN A 102 11.77 1.06 -5.90
C GLN A 102 13.02 1.37 -6.72
N LYS A 103 12.89 1.45 -8.04
CA LYS A 103 14.00 1.81 -8.95
C LYS A 103 14.54 3.22 -8.73
N ARG A 104 13.74 4.14 -8.17
CA ARG A 104 14.18 5.50 -7.83
C ARG A 104 15.03 5.57 -6.56
N ALA A 105 14.99 4.55 -5.72
CA ALA A 105 15.74 4.49 -4.46
C ALA A 105 17.20 4.04 -4.65
N ILE A 106 17.43 3.19 -5.66
CA ILE A 106 18.71 2.56 -6.02
C ILE A 106 19.42 3.47 -7.03
#